data_AF-A0A6M1YP36-F1
#
_entry.id   AF-A0A6M1YP36-F1
#
_cell.length_a   1.000
_cell.length_b   1.000
_cell.length_c   1.000
_cell.angle_alpha   90.00
_cell.angle_beta   90.00
_cell.angle_gamma   90.00
#
_symmetry.space_group_name_H-M   'P 1'
#
loop_
_entity.id
_entity.type
_entity.pdbx_description
1 polymer ?
#
loop_
_entity_poly.entity_id
_entity_poly.type
_entity_poly.pdbx_seq_one_letter_code
_entity_poly.pdbx_strand_id
1 'polypeptide(L)'
;GYNQISGTLKKALKEMLEGKFIAFACKEKTHSRMQKYMLSSKGWDAILPYLQPKNMLNWKPESRPESRPESRPESRPESVKNKVVNMLLNEPLSKSQISQKLGYNQISGALKKVLKEMLVDDIITYTNKEKSFSRLQKYKLNSKAIANMVRLSQIKTDSSSEPESIQDKIKKLLAKEHLSKSQIAQKLGYNQISGSLKKVLKDMLNHKIISYTIVEKPSSRFQKYKLLNSKKN
;
A
#
# COMPACT_ATOMS: atom_id res chain seq x y z
N GLY A 1 34.04 -20.27 -5.60
CA GLY A 1 33.49 -21.56 -5.11
C GLY A 1 32.10 -21.94 -5.65
N TYR A 2 31.53 -21.29 -6.68
CA TYR A 2 30.15 -21.58 -7.13
C TYR A 2 30.03 -22.67 -8.23
N ASN A 3 31.13 -23.08 -8.87
CA ASN A 3 31.10 -24.09 -9.94
C ASN A 3 31.16 -25.56 -9.45
N GLN A 4 31.65 -25.81 -8.22
CA GLN A 4 31.70 -27.17 -7.65
C GLN A 4 30.33 -27.67 -7.14
N ILE A 5 29.47 -26.76 -6.68
CA ILE A 5 28.15 -27.08 -6.11
C ILE A 5 27.22 -27.70 -7.16
N SER A 6 27.37 -27.32 -8.43
CA SER A 6 26.54 -27.85 -9.51
C SER A 6 26.87 -29.32 -9.86
N GLY A 7 28.11 -29.76 -9.64
CA GLY A 7 28.54 -31.14 -9.92
C GLY A 7 28.12 -32.11 -8.83
N THR A 8 28.24 -31.70 -7.56
CA THR A 8 27.88 -32.53 -6.40
C THR A 8 26.38 -32.78 -6.32
N LEU A 9 25.55 -31.76 -6.56
CA LEU A 9 24.09 -31.92 -6.59
C LEU A 9 23.61 -32.80 -7.74
N LYS A 10 24.22 -32.67 -8.93
CA LYS A 10 23.89 -33.54 -10.08
C LYS A 10 24.25 -35.00 -9.81
N LYS A 11 25.41 -35.23 -9.18
CA LYS A 11 25.86 -36.57 -8.78
C LYS A 11 24.90 -37.19 -7.76
N ALA A 12 24.56 -36.44 -6.71
CA ALA A 12 23.60 -36.89 -5.69
C ALA A 12 22.21 -37.20 -6.27
N LEU A 13 21.67 -36.34 -7.15
CA LEU A 13 20.38 -36.60 -7.79
C LEU A 13 20.42 -37.86 -8.69
N LYS A 14 21.54 -38.10 -9.38
CA LYS A 14 21.74 -39.31 -10.17
C LYS A 14 21.77 -40.56 -9.28
N GLU A 15 22.52 -40.53 -8.18
CA GLU A 15 22.57 -41.62 -7.20
C GLU A 15 21.20 -41.88 -6.55
N MET A 16 20.41 -40.83 -6.28
CA MET A 16 19.06 -40.97 -5.73
C MET A 16 18.04 -41.53 -6.74
N LEU A 17 18.19 -41.21 -8.04
CA LEU A 17 17.42 -41.83 -9.11
C LEU A 17 17.78 -43.31 -9.28
N GLU A 18 19.07 -43.64 -9.30
CA GLU A 18 19.57 -45.03 -9.39
C GLU A 18 19.14 -45.86 -8.18
N GLY A 19 19.20 -45.27 -6.99
CA GLY A 19 18.71 -45.86 -5.73
C GLY A 19 17.19 -45.98 -5.62
N LYS A 20 16.44 -45.48 -6.63
CA LYS A 20 14.98 -45.42 -6.70
C LYS A 20 14.31 -44.64 -5.56
N PHE A 21 15.02 -43.69 -4.93
CA PHE A 21 14.45 -42.83 -3.88
C PHE A 21 13.63 -41.67 -4.46
N ILE A 22 13.99 -41.23 -5.66
CA ILE A 22 13.24 -40.23 -6.41
C ILE A 22 12.93 -40.76 -7.81
N ALA A 23 11.88 -40.24 -8.42
CA ALA A 23 11.48 -40.54 -9.79
C ALA A 23 11.21 -39.26 -10.57
N PHE A 24 11.30 -39.34 -11.89
CA PHE A 24 10.91 -38.26 -12.77
C PHE A 24 9.39 -38.05 -12.72
N ALA A 25 8.97 -36.81 -12.45
CA ALA A 25 7.55 -36.47 -12.42
C ALA A 25 6.93 -36.47 -13.82
N CYS A 26 7.73 -36.25 -14.88
CA CYS A 26 7.29 -36.29 -16.26
C CYS A 26 8.14 -37.32 -17.05
N LYS A 27 7.53 -38.41 -17.49
CA LYS A 27 8.25 -39.53 -18.14
C LYS A 27 8.66 -39.23 -19.59
N GLU A 28 8.04 -38.23 -20.22
CA GLU A 28 8.16 -37.97 -21.66
C GLU A 28 9.40 -37.15 -22.06
N LYS A 29 10.11 -36.51 -21.10
CA LYS A 29 11.21 -35.58 -21.39
C LYS A 29 12.39 -35.78 -20.43
N THR A 30 13.14 -36.85 -20.63
CA THR A 30 14.26 -37.26 -19.76
C THR A 30 15.44 -36.27 -19.71
N HIS A 31 15.56 -35.34 -20.67
CA HIS A 31 16.66 -34.36 -20.75
C HIS A 31 16.22 -32.89 -20.67
N SER A 32 15.02 -32.60 -20.15
CA SER A 32 14.55 -31.22 -19.98
C SER A 32 15.23 -30.52 -18.79
N ARG A 33 15.69 -29.28 -18.97
CA ARG A 33 16.15 -28.42 -17.86
C ARG A 33 15.04 -28.08 -16.85
N MET A 34 13.78 -28.25 -17.24
CA MET A 34 12.60 -28.02 -16.38
C MET A 34 12.09 -29.31 -15.72
N GLN A 35 12.86 -30.39 -15.77
CA GLN A 35 12.44 -31.66 -15.22
C GLN A 35 12.24 -31.57 -13.71
N LYS A 36 11.09 -32.05 -13.25
CA LYS A 36 10.73 -32.11 -11.83
C LYS A 36 10.89 -33.54 -11.32
N TYR A 37 11.27 -33.66 -10.06
CA TYR A 37 11.42 -34.92 -9.35
C TYR A 37 10.32 -35.08 -8.32
N MET A 38 9.91 -36.32 -8.07
CA MET A 38 8.99 -36.70 -7.01
C MET A 38 9.64 -37.78 -6.14
N LEU A 39 9.32 -37.80 -4.85
CA LEU A 39 9.73 -38.89 -3.96
C LEU A 39 8.97 -40.17 -4.32
N SER A 40 9.68 -41.29 -4.41
CA SER A 40 9.07 -42.61 -4.53
C SER A 40 8.63 -43.11 -3.14
N SER A 41 7.88 -44.21 -3.09
CA SER A 41 7.51 -44.85 -1.82
C SER A 41 8.74 -45.16 -0.95
N LYS A 42 9.81 -45.69 -1.57
CA LYS A 42 11.10 -45.93 -0.90
C LYS A 42 11.78 -44.64 -0.42
N GLY A 43 11.62 -43.54 -1.14
CA GLY A 43 12.07 -42.22 -0.73
C GLY A 43 11.32 -41.70 0.50
N TRP A 44 10.01 -41.88 0.54
CA TRP A 44 9.19 -41.53 1.70
C TRP A 44 9.56 -42.36 2.93
N ASP A 45 9.75 -43.67 2.77
CA ASP A 45 10.16 -44.56 3.87
C ASP A 45 11.53 -44.21 4.44
N ALA A 46 12.46 -43.73 3.60
CA ALA A 46 13.79 -43.29 4.04
C ALA A 46 13.76 -41.95 4.78
N ILE A 47 12.79 -41.08 4.48
CA ILE A 47 12.65 -39.75 5.10
C ILE A 47 11.78 -39.83 6.37
N LEU A 48 10.83 -40.77 6.44
CA LEU A 48 9.90 -40.96 7.55
C LEU A 48 10.56 -40.93 8.95
N PRO A 49 11.72 -41.58 9.19
CA PRO A 49 12.41 -41.56 10.47
C PRO A 49 12.91 -40.17 10.89
N TYR A 50 13.23 -39.32 9.91
CA TYR A 50 13.71 -37.95 10.12
C TYR A 50 12.58 -36.93 10.34
N LEU A 51 11.36 -37.29 9.95
CA LEU A 51 10.15 -36.49 10.14
C LEU A 51 9.47 -36.72 11.50
N GLN A 52 10.06 -37.55 12.38
CA GLN A 52 9.50 -37.80 13.70
C GLN A 52 9.49 -36.52 14.57
N PRO A 53 8.43 -36.28 15.37
CA PRO A 53 8.24 -35.04 16.13
C PRO A 53 9.37 -34.69 17.11
N LYS A 54 10.15 -35.69 17.57
CA LYS A 54 11.28 -35.48 18.48
C LYS A 54 12.40 -34.60 17.88
N ASN A 55 12.51 -34.53 16.55
CA ASN A 55 13.46 -33.63 15.86
C ASN A 55 12.83 -32.31 15.39
N MET A 56 11.50 -32.15 15.52
CA MET A 56 10.78 -30.93 15.15
C MET A 56 10.82 -29.84 16.24
N LEU A 57 11.26 -30.16 17.46
CA LEU A 57 11.35 -29.17 18.55
C LEU A 57 12.44 -28.11 18.33
N ASN A 58 13.34 -28.32 17.35
CA ASN A 58 14.40 -27.38 16.99
C ASN A 58 14.15 -26.67 15.64
N TRP A 59 12.97 -26.86 15.05
CA TRP A 59 12.51 -26.10 13.89
C TRP A 59 11.54 -25.00 14.36
N LYS A 60 12.05 -24.03 15.11
CA LYS A 60 11.48 -22.69 15.03
C LYS A 60 11.84 -22.18 13.63
N PRO A 61 10.89 -21.89 12.73
CA PRO A 61 11.20 -20.89 11.72
C PRO A 61 11.59 -19.65 12.53
N GLU A 62 12.85 -19.24 12.40
CA GLU A 62 13.34 -18.00 13.00
C GLU A 62 12.35 -16.90 12.62
N SER A 63 11.49 -16.55 13.56
CA SER A 63 10.64 -15.38 13.52
C SER A 63 11.57 -14.18 13.68
N ARG A 64 12.27 -13.84 12.59
CA ARG A 64 13.12 -12.66 12.47
C ARG A 64 12.45 -11.65 11.53
N PRO A 65 12.48 -10.38 11.90
CA PRO A 65 11.67 -9.79 12.95
C PRO A 65 10.55 -8.96 12.30
N GLU A 66 9.42 -8.80 12.98
CA GLU A 66 8.48 -7.71 12.71
C GLU A 66 9.08 -6.35 13.13
N SER A 67 10.23 -6.02 12.56
CA SER A 67 10.76 -4.65 12.51
C SER A 67 10.78 -4.21 11.06
N ARG A 68 9.59 -4.26 10.46
CA ARG A 68 9.30 -3.35 9.34
C ARG A 68 9.28 -1.95 9.96
N PRO A 69 10.07 -0.99 9.47
CA PRO A 69 9.87 0.39 9.89
C PRO A 69 8.41 0.74 9.59
N GLU A 70 7.66 1.13 10.62
CA GLU A 70 6.33 1.77 10.49
C GLU A 70 6.40 3.10 9.69
N SER A 71 7.57 3.45 9.19
CA SER A 71 7.80 4.55 8.25
C SER A 71 7.48 4.12 6.81
N ARG A 72 6.29 3.56 6.54
CA ARG A 72 5.77 3.56 5.17
C ARG A 72 4.97 4.84 5.02
N PRO A 73 5.34 5.78 4.13
CA PRO A 73 4.48 6.92 3.86
C PRO A 73 3.11 6.38 3.50
N GLU A 74 2.07 6.88 4.15
CA GLU A 74 0.66 6.60 3.88
C GLU A 74 0.28 7.03 2.46
N SER A 75 0.83 6.38 1.43
CA SER A 75 0.27 6.42 0.09
C SER A 75 -0.99 5.55 0.14
N ARG A 76 -2.04 6.11 0.75
CA ARG A 76 -3.37 5.53 0.82
C ARG A 76 -3.74 4.97 -0.57
N PRO A 77 -4.33 3.77 -0.68
CA PRO A 77 -4.71 3.20 -1.97
C PRO A 77 -5.61 4.14 -2.80
N GLU A 78 -6.37 5.00 -2.14
CA GLU A 78 -7.14 6.09 -2.77
C GLU A 78 -6.26 7.06 -3.58
N SER A 79 -5.07 7.40 -3.07
CA SER A 79 -4.13 8.28 -3.78
C SER A 79 -3.61 7.64 -5.07
N VAL A 80 -3.39 6.33 -5.07
CA VAL A 80 -2.94 5.60 -6.26
C VAL A 80 -4.10 5.44 -7.24
N LYS A 81 -5.31 5.10 -6.77
CA LYS A 81 -6.52 4.99 -7.60
C LYS A 81 -6.80 6.31 -8.33
N ASN A 82 -6.79 7.44 -7.63
CA ASN A 82 -7.04 8.76 -8.22
C ASN A 82 -5.95 9.15 -9.25
N LYS A 83 -4.68 8.87 -8.94
CA LYS A 83 -3.58 9.11 -9.89
C LYS A 83 -3.74 8.27 -11.17
N VAL A 84 -4.12 7.00 -11.04
CA VAL A 84 -4.34 6.12 -12.19
C VAL A 84 -5.51 6.61 -13.04
N VAL A 85 -6.63 7.03 -12.42
CA VAL A 85 -7.76 7.62 -13.16
C VAL A 85 -7.32 8.87 -13.93
N ASN A 86 -6.60 9.79 -13.29
CA ASN A 86 -6.09 11.00 -13.96
C ASN A 86 -5.17 10.69 -15.14
N MET A 87 -4.35 9.64 -15.05
CA MET A 87 -3.49 9.21 -16.15
C MET A 87 -4.30 8.63 -17.32
N LEU A 88 -5.33 7.84 -17.01
CA LEU A 88 -6.20 7.18 -18.00
C LEU A 88 -7.24 8.12 -18.64
N LEU A 89 -7.46 9.31 -18.07
CA LEU A 89 -8.26 10.37 -18.71
C LEU A 89 -7.59 10.87 -20.00
N ASN A 90 -6.26 10.95 -20.01
CA ASN A 90 -5.52 11.51 -21.14
C ASN A 90 -5.31 10.49 -22.26
N GLU A 91 -4.92 9.24 -21.92
CA GLU A 91 -4.61 8.21 -22.91
C GLU A 91 -4.85 6.80 -22.33
N PRO A 92 -5.24 5.80 -23.14
CA PRO A 92 -5.19 4.40 -22.75
C PRO A 92 -3.74 3.94 -22.50
N LEU A 93 -3.47 3.40 -21.31
CA LEU A 93 -2.11 3.01 -20.89
C LEU A 93 -2.04 1.53 -20.51
N SER A 94 -0.86 0.94 -20.69
CA SER A 94 -0.55 -0.41 -20.22
C SER A 94 -0.13 -0.42 -18.74
N LYS A 95 -0.13 -1.60 -18.12
CA LYS A 95 0.26 -1.78 -16.71
C LYS A 95 1.69 -1.29 -16.43
N SER A 96 2.63 -1.49 -17.36
CA SER A 96 4.02 -1.03 -17.21
C SER A 96 4.13 0.49 -17.35
N GLN A 97 3.41 1.08 -18.29
CA GLN A 97 3.38 2.53 -18.49
C GLN A 97 2.81 3.27 -17.28
N ILE A 98 1.74 2.72 -16.68
CA ILE A 98 1.16 3.27 -15.44
C ILE A 98 2.19 3.21 -14.30
N SER A 99 2.91 2.09 -14.17
CA SER A 99 3.97 1.93 -13.16
C SER A 99 5.09 2.96 -13.33
N GLN A 100 5.54 3.20 -14.57
CA GLN A 100 6.58 4.17 -14.88
C GLN A 100 6.12 5.61 -14.61
N LYS A 101 4.91 5.98 -15.03
CA LYS A 101 4.34 7.32 -14.76
C LYS A 101 4.12 7.59 -13.27
N LEU A 102 3.94 6.54 -12.46
CA LEU A 102 3.87 6.65 -10.99
C LEU A 102 5.25 6.75 -10.32
N GLY A 103 6.35 6.61 -11.07
CA GLY A 103 7.72 6.65 -10.56
C GLY A 103 8.18 5.34 -9.92
N TYR A 104 7.52 4.21 -10.22
CA TYR A 104 7.92 2.91 -9.69
C TYR A 104 8.85 2.19 -10.66
N ASN A 105 9.98 1.71 -10.14
CA ASN A 105 10.96 0.90 -10.89
C ASN A 105 10.42 -0.48 -11.31
N GLN A 106 9.42 -0.99 -10.59
CA GLN A 106 8.77 -2.27 -10.87
C GLN A 106 7.27 -2.20 -10.59
N ILE A 107 6.51 -3.09 -11.24
CA ILE A 107 5.05 -3.18 -11.07
C ILE A 107 4.73 -3.58 -9.63
N SER A 108 4.27 -2.62 -8.83
CA SER A 108 3.96 -2.85 -7.43
C SER A 108 2.74 -3.75 -7.23
N GLY A 109 2.74 -4.56 -6.18
CA GLY A 109 1.58 -5.38 -5.79
C GLY A 109 0.34 -4.53 -5.47
N ALA A 110 0.55 -3.33 -4.91
CA ALA A 110 -0.52 -2.38 -4.63
C ALA A 110 -1.19 -1.89 -5.93
N LEU A 111 -0.41 -1.55 -6.96
CA LEU A 111 -0.94 -1.17 -8.27
C LEU A 111 -1.74 -2.33 -8.90
N LYS A 112 -1.26 -3.57 -8.79
CA LYS A 112 -2.01 -4.74 -9.27
C LYS A 112 -3.37 -4.88 -8.57
N LYS A 113 -3.40 -4.68 -7.25
CA LYS A 113 -4.64 -4.73 -6.45
C LYS A 113 -5.63 -3.66 -6.89
N VAL A 114 -5.17 -2.40 -6.99
CA VAL A 114 -6.00 -1.26 -7.42
C VAL A 114 -6.55 -1.48 -8.83
N LEU A 115 -5.74 -1.92 -9.79
CA LEU A 115 -6.22 -2.19 -11.16
C LEU A 115 -7.26 -3.33 -11.18
N LYS A 116 -7.12 -4.34 -10.32
CA LYS A 116 -8.10 -5.43 -10.21
C LYS A 116 -9.43 -4.92 -9.64
N GLU A 117 -9.37 -4.13 -8.56
CA GLU A 117 -10.56 -3.50 -7.97
C GLU A 117 -11.26 -2.59 -8.99
N MET A 118 -10.51 -1.77 -9.73
CA MET A 118 -11.08 -0.89 -10.76
C MET A 118 -11.74 -1.62 -11.94
N LEU A 119 -11.28 -2.83 -12.27
CA LEU A 119 -11.95 -3.69 -13.26
C LEU A 119 -13.24 -4.28 -12.71
N VAL A 120 -13.26 -4.68 -11.43
CA VAL A 120 -14.46 -5.21 -10.76
C VAL A 120 -15.52 -4.12 -10.60
N ASP A 121 -15.09 -2.90 -10.27
CA ASP A 121 -15.95 -1.71 -10.16
C ASP A 121 -16.41 -1.16 -11.54
N ASP A 122 -16.05 -1.82 -12.66
CA ASP A 122 -16.31 -1.38 -14.04
C ASP A 122 -15.80 0.04 -14.37
N ILE A 123 -14.83 0.54 -13.60
CA ILE A 123 -14.22 1.88 -13.80
C ILE A 123 -13.34 1.89 -15.03
N ILE A 124 -12.60 0.80 -15.25
CA ILE A 124 -11.69 0.63 -16.40
C ILE A 124 -12.06 -0.60 -17.20
N THR A 125 -11.79 -0.55 -18.50
CA THR A 125 -12.01 -1.65 -19.42
C THR A 125 -10.75 -1.91 -20.23
N TYR A 126 -10.66 -3.12 -20.75
CA TYR A 126 -9.62 -3.56 -21.66
C TYR A 126 -9.86 -3.00 -23.06
N THR A 127 -8.83 -2.40 -23.67
CA THR A 127 -8.97 -1.81 -25.02
C THR A 127 -9.17 -2.85 -26.12
N ASN A 128 -8.56 -4.04 -26.00
CA ASN A 128 -8.71 -5.12 -26.98
C ASN A 128 -9.51 -6.29 -26.40
N LYS A 129 -10.71 -6.55 -26.93
CA LYS A 129 -11.61 -7.59 -26.43
C LYS A 129 -11.28 -8.99 -26.98
N GLU A 130 -10.55 -9.11 -28.08
CA GLU A 130 -10.35 -10.39 -28.78
C GLU A 130 -9.25 -11.27 -28.17
N LYS A 131 -8.26 -10.68 -27.45
CA LYS A 131 -7.22 -11.42 -26.74
C LYS A 131 -7.00 -10.88 -25.32
N SER A 132 -7.71 -11.46 -24.37
CA SER A 132 -7.64 -11.17 -22.92
C SER A 132 -6.24 -11.27 -22.31
N PHE A 133 -5.32 -12.04 -22.93
CA PHE A 133 -3.93 -12.25 -22.46
C PHE A 133 -2.86 -11.56 -23.33
N SER A 134 -3.22 -10.58 -24.16
CA SER A 134 -2.22 -9.88 -24.96
C SER A 134 -1.21 -9.12 -24.10
N ARG A 135 0.09 -9.27 -24.38
CA ARG A 135 1.15 -8.48 -23.72
C ARG A 135 1.01 -6.98 -23.99
N LEU A 136 0.34 -6.60 -25.08
CA LEU A 136 0.12 -5.22 -25.51
C LEU A 136 -1.20 -4.64 -24.97
N GLN A 137 -1.85 -5.33 -24.02
CA GLN A 137 -3.13 -4.90 -23.49
C GLN A 137 -3.02 -3.56 -22.76
N LYS A 138 -3.90 -2.62 -23.14
CA LYS A 138 -4.06 -1.32 -22.50
C LYS A 138 -5.39 -1.25 -21.74
N TYR A 139 -5.44 -0.36 -20.75
CA TYR A 139 -6.62 -0.02 -19.96
C TYR A 139 -7.17 1.32 -20.45
N LYS A 140 -8.50 1.45 -20.53
CA LYS A 140 -9.20 2.69 -20.86
C LYS A 140 -10.32 2.92 -19.84
N LEU A 141 -10.60 4.16 -19.47
CA LEU A 141 -11.76 4.49 -18.63
C LEU A 141 -13.07 4.14 -19.33
N ASN A 142 -14.02 3.62 -18.56
CA ASN A 142 -15.38 3.35 -19.01
C ASN A 142 -16.18 4.66 -19.05
N SER A 143 -16.91 4.91 -20.13
CA SER A 143 -17.77 6.10 -20.27
C SER A 143 -18.84 6.17 -19.18
N LYS A 144 -19.37 5.02 -18.74
CA LYS A 144 -20.33 4.94 -17.62
C LYS A 144 -19.72 5.40 -16.30
N ALA A 145 -18.46 5.02 -16.04
CA ALA A 145 -17.75 5.41 -14.84
C ALA A 145 -17.44 6.91 -14.82
N ILE A 146 -17.07 7.48 -15.97
CA ILE A 146 -16.87 8.92 -16.12
C ILE A 146 -18.17 9.68 -15.81
N ALA A 147 -19.30 9.25 -16.38
CA ALA A 147 -20.61 9.86 -16.12
C ALA A 147 -20.99 9.82 -14.63
N ASN A 148 -20.74 8.68 -13.97
CA ASN A 148 -20.98 8.54 -12.52
C ASN A 148 -20.05 9.44 -11.69
N MET A 149 -18.76 9.56 -12.06
CA MET A 149 -17.83 10.47 -11.39
C MET A 149 -18.24 11.93 -11.56
N VAL A 150 -18.67 12.34 -12.75
CA VAL A 150 -19.17 13.70 -13.01
C VAL A 150 -20.41 13.97 -12.16
N ARG A 151 -21.38 13.05 -12.14
CA ARG A 151 -22.57 13.14 -11.30
C ARG A 151 -22.22 13.24 -9.81
N LEU A 152 -21.27 12.43 -9.32
CA LEU A 152 -20.78 12.50 -7.94
C LEU A 152 -20.00 13.78 -7.62
N SER A 153 -19.30 14.36 -8.61
CA SER A 153 -18.65 15.66 -8.46
C SER A 153 -19.65 16.80 -8.42
N GLN A 154 -20.73 16.74 -9.21
CA GLN A 154 -21.81 17.73 -9.21
C GLN A 154 -22.61 17.71 -7.90
N ILE A 155 -22.87 16.52 -7.34
CA ILE A 155 -23.49 16.40 -6.01
C ILE A 155 -22.59 17.01 -4.91
N LYS A 156 -21.27 17.00 -5.10
CA LYS A 156 -20.32 17.65 -4.19
C LYS A 156 -20.20 19.16 -4.41
N THR A 157 -20.49 19.68 -5.61
CA THR A 157 -20.41 21.13 -5.88
C THR A 157 -21.59 21.91 -5.29
N ASP A 158 -22.72 21.25 -5.05
CA ASP A 158 -23.87 21.88 -4.39
C ASP A 158 -23.77 21.80 -2.86
N SER A 159 -22.86 20.98 -2.33
CA SER A 159 -22.47 20.94 -0.92
C SER A 159 -21.09 21.56 -0.72
N SER A 160 -21.03 22.89 -0.64
CA SER A 160 -19.88 23.67 -0.17
C SER A 160 -18.98 22.92 0.83
N SER A 161 -17.78 22.51 0.41
CA SER A 161 -16.55 22.48 1.20
C SER A 161 -15.46 21.73 0.45
N GLU A 162 -14.37 22.43 0.11
CA GLU A 162 -13.04 21.83 -0.13
C GLU A 162 -12.69 20.83 0.99
N PRO A 163 -11.71 19.91 0.84
CA PRO A 163 -11.26 19.10 1.97
C PRO A 163 -10.77 20.05 3.07
N GLU A 164 -11.66 20.35 4.03
CA GLU A 164 -11.38 21.30 5.10
C GLU A 164 -10.12 20.84 5.80
N SER A 165 -9.04 21.56 5.55
CA SER A 165 -7.78 21.32 6.21
C SER A 165 -8.03 21.39 7.70
N ILE A 166 -7.33 20.56 8.48
CA ILE A 166 -7.41 20.59 9.95
C ILE A 166 -7.21 22.03 10.45
N GLN A 167 -6.37 22.81 9.75
CA GLN A 167 -6.15 24.22 9.98
C GLN A 167 -7.43 25.08 9.84
N ASP A 168 -8.25 24.86 8.82
CA ASP A 168 -9.46 25.65 8.60
C ASP A 168 -10.57 25.30 9.59
N LYS A 169 -10.65 24.03 10.00
CA LYS A 169 -11.51 23.63 11.12
C LYS A 169 -11.10 24.33 12.41
N ILE A 170 -9.80 24.38 12.69
CA ILE A 170 -9.27 25.11 13.86
C ILE A 170 -9.59 26.60 13.77
N LYS A 171 -9.40 27.24 12.60
CA LYS A 171 -9.79 28.66 12.41
C LYS A 171 -11.27 28.88 12.67
N LYS A 172 -12.16 28.03 12.13
CA LYS A 172 -13.62 28.10 12.37
C LYS A 172 -13.97 27.95 13.84
N LEU A 173 -13.29 27.06 14.56
CA LEU A 173 -13.49 26.88 16.00
C LEU A 173 -12.99 28.10 16.80
N LEU A 174 -11.80 28.59 16.49
CA LEU A 174 -11.18 29.74 17.16
C LEU A 174 -11.84 31.08 16.82
N ALA A 175 -12.57 31.15 15.70
CA ALA A 175 -13.40 32.30 15.36
C ALA A 175 -14.61 32.46 16.29
N LYS A 176 -15.07 31.37 16.91
CA LYS A 176 -16.20 31.39 17.86
C LYS A 176 -15.74 31.69 19.28
N GLU A 177 -14.63 31.08 19.72
CA GLU A 177 -14.17 31.17 21.10
C GLU A 177 -12.67 30.84 21.25
N HIS A 178 -12.08 31.28 22.36
CA HIS A 178 -10.70 30.94 22.71
C HIS A 178 -10.64 29.56 23.35
N LEU A 179 -9.91 28.64 22.72
CA LEU A 179 -9.89 27.24 23.11
C LEU A 179 -8.51 26.79 23.54
N SER A 180 -8.47 25.87 24.51
CA SER A 180 -7.25 25.13 24.85
C SER A 180 -7.00 24.00 23.83
N LYS A 181 -5.79 23.45 23.85
CA LYS A 181 -5.41 22.33 22.98
C LYS A 181 -6.33 21.11 23.11
N SER A 182 -6.76 20.80 24.34
CA SER A 182 -7.66 19.66 24.60
C SER A 182 -9.07 19.93 24.10
N GLN A 183 -9.58 21.14 24.29
CA GLN A 183 -10.91 21.53 23.82
C GLN A 183 -10.99 21.50 22.29
N ILE A 184 -9.94 21.94 21.59
CA ILE A 184 -9.85 21.82 20.13
C ILE A 184 -9.90 20.35 19.71
N ALA A 185 -9.15 19.47 20.38
CA ALA A 185 -9.15 18.04 20.07
C ALA A 185 -10.54 17.41 20.23
N GLN A 186 -11.22 17.72 21.34
CA GLN A 186 -12.58 17.23 21.60
C GLN A 186 -13.59 17.73 20.55
N LYS A 187 -13.55 19.02 20.20
CA LYS A 187 -14.44 19.60 19.18
C LYS A 187 -14.18 19.07 17.77
N LEU A 188 -12.97 18.59 17.50
CA LEU A 188 -12.62 17.91 16.25
C LEU A 188 -12.97 16.41 16.26
N GLY A 189 -13.46 15.87 17.39
CA GLY A 189 -13.84 14.46 17.53
C GLY A 189 -12.67 13.52 17.85
N TYR A 190 -11.53 14.05 18.31
CA TYR A 190 -10.40 13.23 18.72
C TYR A 190 -10.51 12.84 20.20
N ASN A 191 -10.32 11.55 20.50
CA ASN A 191 -10.29 11.03 21.87
C ASN A 191 -9.04 11.49 22.66
N GLN A 192 -7.95 11.80 21.94
CA GLN A 192 -6.69 12.26 22.52
C GLN A 192 -6.04 13.31 21.63
N ILE A 193 -5.09 14.06 22.19
CA ILE A 193 -4.37 15.13 21.47
C ILE A 193 -3.42 14.49 20.45
N SER A 194 -3.81 14.50 19.17
CA SER A 194 -3.00 13.93 18.09
C SER A 194 -1.70 14.70 17.84
N GLY A 195 -0.67 13.97 17.37
CA GLY A 195 0.60 14.59 16.96
C GLY A 195 0.45 15.55 15.78
N SER A 196 -0.46 15.24 14.85
CA SER A 196 -0.79 16.09 13.71
C SER A 196 -1.40 17.42 14.15
N LEU A 197 -2.33 17.40 15.12
CA LEU A 197 -2.91 18.61 15.70
C LEU A 197 -1.84 19.48 16.39
N LYS A 198 -0.92 18.86 17.13
CA LYS A 198 0.20 19.58 17.77
C LYS A 198 1.07 20.29 16.73
N LYS A 199 1.37 19.61 15.62
CA LYS A 199 2.17 20.16 14.53
C LYS A 199 1.47 21.35 13.87
N VAL A 200 0.19 21.20 13.50
CA VAL A 200 -0.60 22.28 12.90
C VAL A 200 -0.70 23.50 13.82
N LEU A 201 -0.96 23.32 15.11
CA LEU A 201 -1.00 24.44 16.06
C LEU A 201 0.37 25.15 16.19
N LYS A 202 1.47 24.40 16.16
CA LYS A 202 2.83 24.96 16.17
C LYS A 202 3.10 25.78 14.90
N ASP A 203 2.72 25.24 13.74
CA ASP A 203 2.87 25.92 12.46
C ASP A 203 2.02 27.21 12.42
N MET A 204 0.77 27.16 12.90
CA MET A 204 -0.10 28.33 12.98
C MET A 204 0.44 29.42 13.92
N LEU A 205 1.11 29.05 15.03
CA LEU A 205 1.80 30.01 15.90
C LEU A 205 3.01 30.64 15.19
N ASN A 206 3.81 29.82 14.50
CA ASN A 206 4.98 30.29 13.75
C ASN A 206 4.59 31.30 12.66
N HIS A 207 3.50 31.02 11.94
CA HIS A 207 2.94 31.90 10.91
C HIS A 207 2.12 33.07 11.49
N LYS A 208 2.08 33.25 12.82
CA LYS A 208 1.32 34.30 13.51
C LYS A 208 -0.16 34.34 13.14
N ILE A 209 -0.74 33.20 12.79
CA ILE A 209 -2.18 33.05 12.50
C ILE A 209 -2.97 33.00 13.80
N ILE A 210 -2.36 32.43 14.85
CA ILE A 210 -2.94 32.34 16.20
C ILE A 210 -1.93 32.87 17.22
N SER A 211 -2.43 33.35 18.34
CA SER A 211 -1.61 33.76 19.48
C SER A 211 -2.08 33.13 20.78
N TYR A 212 -1.18 33.18 21.74
CA TYR A 212 -1.42 32.82 23.13
C TYR A 212 -2.23 33.91 23.84
N THR A 213 -3.23 33.50 24.63
CA THR A 213 -4.01 34.46 25.44
C THR A 213 -3.21 35.02 26.61
N ILE A 214 -2.32 34.23 27.20
CA ILE A 214 -1.42 34.66 28.29
C ILE A 214 -0.01 34.69 27.70
N VAL A 215 0.47 35.90 27.37
CA VAL A 215 1.76 36.09 26.69
C VAL A 215 2.93 35.90 27.66
N GLU A 216 2.78 36.31 28.92
CA GLU A 216 3.83 36.28 29.94
C GLU A 216 4.17 34.86 30.43
N LYS A 217 3.22 33.92 30.37
CA LYS A 217 3.40 32.54 30.83
C LYS A 217 2.92 31.52 29.78
N PRO A 218 3.71 31.31 28.71
CA PRO A 218 3.29 30.47 27.58
C PRO A 218 3.12 29.00 27.94
N SER A 219 3.73 28.53 29.03
CA SER A 219 3.60 27.15 29.56
C SER A 219 2.44 26.97 30.54
N SER A 220 1.58 27.98 30.72
CA SER A 220 0.46 27.91 31.66
C SER A 220 -0.49 26.75 31.33
N ARG A 221 -0.96 26.03 32.37
CA ARG A 221 -2.00 24.99 32.21
C ARG A 221 -3.35 25.54 31.72
N PHE A 222 -3.59 26.84 31.92
CA PHE A 222 -4.81 27.53 31.50
C PHE A 222 -4.63 28.26 30.17
N GLN A 223 -3.57 27.94 29.42
CA GLN A 223 -3.29 28.57 28.15
C GLN A 223 -4.38 28.28 27.12
N LYS A 224 -4.86 29.33 26.46
CA LYS A 224 -5.78 29.24 25.33
C LYS A 224 -5.18 29.88 24.09
N TYR A 225 -5.69 29.45 22.94
CA TYR A 225 -5.36 29.99 21.63
C TYR A 225 -6.42 31.00 21.21
N LYS A 226 -5.97 32.08 20.60
CA LYS A 226 -6.76 33.16 20.04
C LYS A 226 -6.42 33.29 18.56
N LEU A 227 -7.41 33.55 17.70
CA LEU A 227 -7.14 33.89 16.30
C LEU A 227 -6.49 35.29 16.25
N LEU A 228 -5.38 35.41 15.53
CA LEU A 228 -4.84 36.72 15.17
C LEU A 228 -5.57 37.14 13.88
N ASN A 229 -6.37 38.19 13.95
CA ASN A 229 -7.06 38.69 12.76
C ASN A 229 -6.04 39.22 11.75
N SER A 230 -5.65 38.39 10.80
CA SER A 230 -5.18 38.86 9.51
C SER A 230 -6.38 39.48 8.82
N LYS A 231 -6.28 40.78 8.51
CA LYS A 231 -7.28 41.60 7.82
C LYS A 231 -8.13 40.79 6.83
N LYS A 232 -9.45 40.98 6.90
CA LYS A 232 -10.33 40.86 5.74
C LYS A 232 -9.69 41.68 4.61
N ASN A 233 -9.21 41.02 3.58
CA ASN A 233 -9.09 41.60 2.24
C ASN A 233 -10.06 40.82 1.37
#